data_AF-A0A5B8XNB7-F1
#
_entry.id   AF-A0A5B8XNB7-F1
#
_cell.length_a   1.000
_cell.length_b   1.000
_cell.length_c   1.000
_cell.angle_alpha   90.00
_cell.angle_beta   90.00
_cell.angle_gamma   90.00
#
_symmetry.space_group_name_H-M   'P 1'
#
loop_
_entity.id
_entity.type
_entity.pdbx_description
1 polymer ?
#
loop_
_entity_poly.entity_id
_entity_poly.type
_entity_poly.pdbx_seq_one_letter_code
_entity_poly.pdbx_strand_id
1 'polypeptide(L)' 'MRTIIYDALSIGMGLISLLFWYQAVEFLAQKDYVAGVLVMCIGFIVVRGGVEFGRIAVAVREDTR' A
#
# COMPACT_ATOMS: atom_id res chain seq x y z
N MET A 1 5.39 1.01 21.78
CA MET A 1 5.75 2.08 20.82
C MET A 1 5.96 1.58 19.40
N ARG A 2 6.80 0.55 19.16
CA ARG A 2 7.07 0.02 17.80
C ARG A 2 5.82 -0.47 17.06
N THR A 3 4.88 -1.12 17.75
CA THR A 3 3.62 -1.62 17.15
C THR A 3 2.77 -0.50 16.55
N ILE A 4 2.65 0.66 17.21
CA ILE A 4 1.85 1.80 16.74
C ILE A 4 2.42 2.35 15.43
N ILE A 5 3.75 2.37 15.29
CA ILE A 5 4.42 2.83 14.07
C ILE A 5 4.10 1.91 12.91
N TYR A 6 4.19 0.60 13.10
CA TYR A 6 3.89 -0.37 12.02
C TYR A 6 2.40 -0.36 11.64
N ASP A 7 1.52 -0.17 12.61
CA ASP A 7 0.07 -0.10 12.37
C ASP A 7 -0.31 1.17 11.60
N ALA A 8 0.27 2.32 11.99
CA ALA A 8 0.11 3.58 11.26
C ALA A 8 0.70 3.50 9.84
N LEU A 9 1.83 2.82 9.65
CA LEU A 9 2.42 2.61 8.33
C LEU A 9 1.53 1.74 7.43
N SER A 10 0.97 0.66 7.98
CA SER A 10 0.04 -0.23 7.28
C SER A 10 -1.20 0.54 6.80
N ILE A 11 -1.83 1.31 7.70
CA ILE A 11 -3.00 2.15 7.36
C ILE A 11 -2.62 3.22 6.33
N GLY A 12 -1.47 3.87 6.51
CA GLY A 12 -0.95 4.88 5.59
C GLY A 12 -0.71 4.32 4.19
N MET A 13 -0.09 3.13 4.07
CA MET A 13 0.12 2.45 2.78
C MET A 13 -1.21 2.05 2.13
N GLY A 14 -2.20 1.62 2.93
CA GLY A 14 -3.56 1.37 2.45
C GLY A 14 -4.21 2.62 1.85
N LEU A 15 -4.12 3.75 2.55
CA LEU A 15 -4.62 5.05 2.06
C LEU A 15 -3.89 5.52 0.79
N ILE A 16 -2.57 5.33 0.74
CA ILE A 16 -1.77 5.67 -0.45
C ILE A 16 -2.19 4.82 -1.65
N SER A 17 -2.61 3.56 -1.46
CA SER A 17 -3.06 2.71 -2.57
C SER A 17 -4.28 3.28 -3.31
N LEU A 18 -5.17 4.00 -2.62
CA LEU A 18 -6.33 4.66 -3.23
C LEU A 18 -5.90 5.79 -4.19
N LEU A 19 -4.82 6.50 -3.87
CA LEU A 19 -4.26 7.53 -4.74
C LEU A 19 -3.63 6.93 -6.00
N PHE A 20 -2.93 5.80 -5.86
CA PHE A 20 -2.39 5.05 -7.01
C PHE A 20 -3.52 4.56 -7.93
N TRP A 21 -4.64 4.12 -7.36
CA TRP A 21 -5.81 3.75 -8.15
C TRP A 21 -6.39 4.92 -8.93
N TYR A 22 -6.56 6.08 -8.28
CA TYR A 22 -7.02 7.29 -8.95
C TYR A 22 -6.10 7.69 -10.11
N GLN A 23 -4.79 7.70 -9.88
CA GLN A 23 -3.81 7.98 -10.93
C GLN A 23 -3.88 6.96 -12.07
N ALA A 24 -4.03 5.67 -11.78
CA ALA A 24 -4.14 4.64 -12.81
C ALA A 24 -5.36 4.89 -13.72
N VAL A 25 -6.50 5.30 -13.15
CA VAL A 25 -7.71 5.69 -13.91
C VAL A 25 -7.46 6.95 -14.73
N GLU A 26 -6.75 7.93 -14.18
CA GLU A 26 -6.42 9.17 -14.87
C GLU A 26 -5.50 8.93 -16.08
N PHE A 27 -4.44 8.12 -15.92
CA PHE A 27 -3.57 7.73 -17.04
C PHE A 27 -4.33 6.95 -18.12
N LEU A 28 -5.29 6.10 -17.70
CA LEU A 28 -6.15 5.39 -18.64
C LEU A 28 -7.07 6.36 -19.41
N ALA A 29 -7.60 7.40 -18.75
CA ALA A 29 -8.40 8.45 -19.38
C ALA A 29 -7.57 9.28 -20.37
N GLN A 30 -6.29 9.50 -20.08
CA GLN A 30 -5.34 10.18 -20.97
C GLN A 30 -4.82 9.29 -22.11
N LYS A 31 -5.28 8.02 -22.20
CA LYS A 31 -4.80 6.99 -23.14
C LYS A 31 -3.30 6.68 -23.00
N ASP A 32 -2.72 7.00 -21.86
CA ASP A 32 -1.33 6.70 -21.55
C ASP A 32 -1.25 5.32 -20.88
N TYR A 33 -1.40 4.28 -21.71
CA TYR A 33 -1.53 2.91 -21.24
C TYR A 33 -0.25 2.40 -20.55
N VAL A 34 0.93 2.87 -20.97
CA VAL A 34 2.21 2.46 -20.37
C VAL A 34 2.30 2.98 -18.94
N ALA A 35 1.98 4.27 -18.74
CA ALA A 35 1.92 4.86 -17.41
C ALA A 35 0.87 4.18 -16.53
N GLY A 36 -0.33 3.91 -17.08
CA GLY A 36 -1.39 3.21 -16.35
C GLY A 36 -0.97 1.80 -15.87
N VAL A 37 -0.30 1.02 -16.72
CA VAL A 37 0.20 -0.31 -16.34
C VAL A 37 1.29 -0.22 -15.27
N LEU A 38 2.25 0.72 -15.41
CA LEU A 38 3.30 0.92 -14.40
C LEU A 38 2.72 1.31 -13.04
N VAL A 39 1.77 2.23 -13.02
CA VAL A 39 1.10 2.68 -11.78
C VAL A 39 0.30 1.55 -11.15
N MET A 40 -0.34 0.68 -11.95
CA MET A 40 -0.98 -0.54 -11.45
C MET A 40 0.04 -1.47 -10.77
N CYS A 41 1.19 -1.72 -11.41
CA CYS A 41 2.25 -2.56 -10.84
C CYS A 41 2.79 -1.98 -9.52
N ILE A 42 3.05 -0.67 -9.48
CA ILE A 42 3.53 0.00 -8.28
C ILE A 42 2.47 -0.04 -7.18
N GLY A 43 1.21 0.27 -7.50
CA GLY A 43 0.09 0.20 -6.56
C GLY A 43 -0.06 -1.21 -5.96
N PHE A 44 0.08 -2.26 -6.78
CA PHE A 44 0.06 -3.64 -6.31
C PHE A 44 1.19 -3.95 -5.32
N ILE A 45 2.42 -3.50 -5.60
CA ILE A 45 3.56 -3.66 -4.69
C ILE A 45 3.33 -2.92 -3.37
N VAL A 46 2.79 -1.70 -3.42
CA VAL A 46 2.46 -0.90 -2.23
C VAL A 46 1.43 -1.60 -1.35
N VAL A 47 0.36 -2.14 -1.94
CA VAL A 47 -0.66 -2.92 -1.21
C VAL A 47 -0.04 -4.16 -0.57
N ARG A 48 0.78 -4.91 -1.31
CA ARG A 48 1.45 -6.12 -0.80
C ARG A 48 2.39 -5.79 0.35
N GLY A 49 3.18 -4.73 0.23
CA GLY A 49 4.06 -4.24 1.29
C GLY A 49 3.27 -3.83 2.54
N GLY A 50 2.18 -3.08 2.38
CA GLY A 50 1.30 -2.69 3.50
C GLY A 50 0.74 -3.90 4.27
N VAL A 51 0.29 -4.94 3.56
CA VAL A 51 -0.19 -6.19 4.16
C VAL A 51 0.92 -6.92 4.94
N GLU A 52 2.15 -6.96 4.41
CA GLU A 52 3.29 -7.56 5.12
C GLU A 52 3.66 -6.79 6.38
N PHE A 53 3.69 -5.45 6.33
CA PHE A 53 3.92 -4.63 7.51
C PHE A 53 2.83 -4.81 8.57
N GLY A 54 1.56 -4.92 8.16
CA GLY A 54 0.45 -5.24 9.06
C GLY A 54 0.62 -6.61 9.73
N ARG A 55 1.03 -7.63 8.98
CA ARG A 55 1.33 -8.97 9.55
C ARG A 55 2.48 -8.93 10.55
N ILE A 56 3.53 -8.15 10.26
CA ILE A 56 4.66 -7.96 11.20
C ILE A 56 4.19 -7.24 12.46
N ALA A 57 3.32 -6.22 12.34
CA ALA A 57 2.76 -5.51 13.49
C ALA A 57 1.99 -6.45 14.43
N VAL A 58 1.17 -7.34 13.86
CA VAL A 58 0.41 -8.36 14.61
C VAL A 58 1.36 -9.37 15.26
N ALA A 59 2.33 -9.90 14.51
CA ALA A 59 3.29 -10.88 15.04
C ALA A 59 4.12 -10.32 16.20
N VAL A 60 4.59 -9.06 16.10
CA VAL A 60 5.30 -8.38 17.19
C VAL A 60 4.40 -8.19 18.42
N ARG A 61 3.10 -7.96 18.22
CA ARG A 61 2.13 -7.83 19.32
C ARG A 61 1.87 -9.16 20.02
N GLU A 62 1.88 -10.28 19.30
CA GLU A 62 1.75 -11.62 19.87
C GLU A 62 3.00 -12.05 20.64
N ASP A 63 4.19 -11.77 20.12
CA ASP A 63 5.47 -12.10 20.78
C ASP A 63 5.71 -11.30 22.09
N THR A 64 5.06 -10.14 22.24
CA THR A 64 5.17 -9.31 23.45
C THR A 64 4.25 -9.76 24.60
N ARG A 65 3.39 -10.77 24.40
CA ARG A 65 2.37 -11.22 25.38
C ARG A 65 2.76 -12.51 26.08
#